data_AF-A0A6P3H3P1-F1
#
_entry.id   AF-A0A6P3H3P1-F1
#
_cell.length_a   1.000
_cell.length_b   1.000
_cell.length_c   1.000
_cell.angle_alpha   90.00
_cell.angle_beta   90.00
_cell.angle_gamma   90.00
#
_symmetry.space_group_name_H-M   'P 1'
#
loop_
_entity.id
_entity.type
_entity.pdbx_description
1 polymer ?
#
loop_
_entity_poly.entity_id
_entity_poly.type
_entity_poly.pdbx_seq_one_letter_code
_entity_poly.pdbx_strand_id
1 'polypeptide(L)'
;ASLNPSDHKLDEELCQTLTQRYVSIMNRLQSLGYNGRVHPALTEQLVNAYGILRERPELAASEGGSYTVDFLQRVLVETVHPSMLTDALLLLSCLSQLAHDDGKPMFIW
;
A
#
# COMPACT_ATOMS: atom_id res chain seq x y z
N ALA A 1 32.62 25.12 -2.98
CA ALA A 1 31.87 23.89 -3.31
C ALA A 1 31.72 23.86 -4.82
N SER A 2 32.35 22.91 -5.50
CA SER A 2 32.21 22.72 -6.95
C SER A 2 31.06 21.74 -7.17
N LEU A 3 29.95 22.20 -7.74
CA LEU A 3 28.84 21.35 -8.15
C LEU A 3 29.23 20.71 -9.48
N ASN A 4 29.37 19.38 -9.48
CA ASN A 4 29.78 18.65 -10.67
C ASN A 4 28.57 18.57 -11.61
N PRO A 5 28.65 19.04 -12.87
CA PRO A 5 27.52 19.03 -13.80
C PRO A 5 27.00 17.62 -14.12
N SER A 6 27.80 16.59 -13.86
CA SER A 6 27.42 15.18 -13.92
C SER A 6 26.39 14.77 -12.85
N ASP A 7 26.42 15.38 -11.66
CA ASP A 7 25.49 15.06 -10.58
C ASP A 7 24.06 15.52 -10.93
N HIS A 8 23.94 16.70 -11.55
CA HIS A 8 22.65 17.24 -12.01
C HIS A 8 21.94 16.35 -13.05
N LYS A 9 22.71 15.70 -13.93
CA LYS A 9 22.15 14.81 -14.96
C LYS A 9 21.66 13.48 -14.36
N LEU A 10 22.36 12.96 -13.36
CA LEU A 10 21.92 11.77 -12.62
C LEU A 10 20.65 12.04 -11.82
N ASP A 11 20.54 13.22 -11.20
CA ASP A 11 19.33 13.64 -10.49
C ASP A 11 18.12 13.74 -11.44
N GLU A 12 18.32 14.25 -12.65
CA GLU A 12 17.25 14.36 -13.65
C GLU A 12 16.79 12.99 -14.16
N GLU A 13 17.72 12.07 -14.43
CA GLU A 13 17.39 10.69 -14.86
C GLU A 13 16.66 9.91 -13.76
N LEU A 14 17.08 10.08 -12.50
CA LEU A 14 16.39 9.51 -11.35
C LEU A 14 14.98 10.09 -11.21
N CYS A 15 14.83 11.41 -11.32
CA CYS A 15 13.54 12.09 -11.27
C CYS A 15 12.59 11.56 -12.36
N GLN A 16 13.09 11.40 -13.58
CA GLN A 16 12.32 10.85 -14.69
C GLN A 16 11.90 9.41 -14.41
N THR A 17 12.81 8.56 -13.94
CA THR A 17 12.53 7.16 -13.61
C THR A 17 11.46 7.03 -12.52
N LEU A 18 11.57 7.83 -11.45
CA LEU A 18 10.59 7.85 -10.36
C LEU A 18 9.22 8.35 -10.84
N THR A 19 9.19 9.36 -11.70
CA THR A 19 7.96 9.89 -12.28
C THR A 19 7.26 8.84 -13.15
N GLN A 20 8.01 8.15 -14.01
CA GLN A 20 7.47 7.08 -14.85
C GLN A 20 6.93 5.93 -14.01
N ARG A 21 7.66 5.52 -12.96
CA ARG A 21 7.20 4.49 -12.02
C ARG A 21 5.90 4.91 -11.33
N TYR A 22 5.84 6.14 -10.83
CA TYR A 22 4.65 6.68 -10.18
C TYR A 22 3.43 6.64 -11.11
N VAL A 23 3.56 7.16 -12.34
CA VAL A 23 2.46 7.17 -13.32
C VAL A 23 1.99 5.75 -13.64
N SER A 24 2.92 4.83 -13.85
CA SER A 24 2.60 3.41 -14.12
C SER A 24 1.82 2.78 -12.97
N ILE A 25 2.27 3.00 -11.72
CA ILE A 25 1.59 2.51 -10.52
C ILE A 25 0.18 3.10 -10.45
N MET A 26 0.05 4.42 -10.55
CA MET A 26 -1.24 5.10 -10.42
C MET A 26 -2.25 4.66 -11.48
N ASN A 27 -1.81 4.46 -12.73
CA ASN A 27 -2.68 3.95 -13.79
C ASN A 27 -3.19 2.53 -13.48
N ARG A 28 -2.32 1.66 -12.94
CA ARG A 28 -2.70 0.29 -12.57
C ARG A 28 -3.66 0.30 -11.39
N LEU A 29 -3.38 1.08 -10.35
CA LEU A 29 -4.30 1.24 -9.23
C LEU A 29 -5.66 1.80 -9.68
N GLN A 30 -5.66 2.79 -10.59
CA GLN A 30 -6.90 3.33 -11.15
C GLN A 30 -7.73 2.26 -11.88
N SER A 31 -7.08 1.32 -12.56
CA SER A 31 -7.80 0.20 -13.20
C SER A 31 -8.46 -0.76 -12.20
N LEU A 32 -7.98 -0.79 -10.95
CA LEU A 32 -8.62 -1.48 -9.83
C LEU A 32 -9.73 -0.65 -9.15
N GLY A 33 -9.94 0.58 -9.60
CA GLY A 33 -10.90 1.54 -9.04
C GLY A 33 -10.30 2.54 -8.05
N TYR A 34 -8.98 2.53 -7.82
CA TYR A 34 -8.34 3.46 -6.90
C TYR A 34 -8.50 4.91 -7.37
N ASN A 35 -8.86 5.79 -6.44
CA ASN A 35 -9.03 7.21 -6.65
C ASN A 35 -8.15 7.97 -5.65
N GLY A 36 -7.08 8.58 -6.18
CA GLY A 36 -6.11 9.35 -5.38
C GLY A 36 -6.68 10.60 -4.69
N ARG A 37 -7.95 10.96 -4.92
CA ARG A 37 -8.64 12.04 -4.20
C ARG A 37 -9.50 11.56 -3.02
N VAL A 38 -9.86 10.27 -3.01
CA VAL A 38 -10.83 9.70 -2.05
C VAL A 38 -10.12 8.73 -1.11
N HIS A 39 -9.42 7.76 -1.69
CA HIS A 39 -8.86 6.65 -0.95
C HIS A 39 -7.76 7.02 0.05
N PRO A 40 -6.89 8.05 -0.18
CA PRO A 40 -5.95 8.47 0.86
C PRO A 40 -6.63 8.87 2.18
N ALA A 41 -7.69 9.68 2.11
CA ALA A 41 -8.42 10.12 3.30
C ALA A 41 -9.20 8.97 3.96
N LEU A 42 -9.72 8.04 3.15
CA LEU A 42 -10.38 6.85 3.68
C LEU A 42 -9.40 5.91 4.39
N THR A 43 -8.21 5.68 3.82
CA THR A 43 -7.17 4.87 4.46
C THR A 43 -6.81 5.44 5.82
N GLU A 44 -6.65 6.76 5.91
CA GLU A 44 -6.42 7.44 7.19
C GLU A 44 -7.56 7.19 8.18
N GLN A 45 -8.82 7.31 7.74
CA GLN A 45 -9.98 7.02 8.59
C GLN A 45 -10.01 5.58 9.09
N LEU A 46 -9.73 4.60 8.22
CA LEU A 46 -9.67 3.19 8.61
C LEU A 46 -8.60 2.95 9.67
N VAL A 47 -7.40 3.49 9.47
CA VAL A 47 -6.29 3.38 10.42
C VAL A 47 -6.63 4.05 11.75
N ASN A 48 -7.28 5.21 11.72
CA ASN A 48 -7.68 5.92 12.93
C ASN A 48 -8.81 5.21 13.68
N ALA A 49 -9.75 4.58 12.97
CA ALA A 49 -10.91 3.89 13.56
C ALA A 49 -10.54 2.52 14.14
N TYR A 50 -9.78 1.72 13.41
CA TYR A 50 -9.45 0.34 13.76
C TYR A 50 -8.06 0.19 14.39
N GLY A 51 -7.31 1.28 14.43
CA GLY A 51 -5.97 1.37 15.02
C GLY A 51 -4.86 0.98 14.04
N ILE A 52 -3.70 1.61 14.21
CA ILE A 52 -2.42 1.01 13.84
C ILE A 52 -2.20 -0.11 14.87
N LEU A 53 -1.79 -1.30 14.44
CA LEU A 53 -1.49 -2.43 15.33
C LEU A 53 -0.70 -1.93 16.56
N ARG A 54 -1.38 -1.88 17.71
CA ARG A 54 -0.87 -1.23 18.93
C ARG A 54 0.25 -2.03 19.58
N GLU A 55 0.29 -3.33 19.30
CA GLU A 55 1.34 -4.24 19.69
C GLU A 55 2.05 -4.70 18.41
N ARG A 56 3.38 -4.66 18.44
CA ARG A 56 4.18 -5.49 17.53
C ARG A 56 3.67 -6.92 17.73
N PRO A 57 3.27 -7.68 16.70
CA PRO A 57 2.89 -9.07 16.90
C PRO A 57 4.18 -9.85 17.13
N GLU A 58 4.66 -9.78 18.36
CA GLU A 58 5.78 -10.58 18.82
C GLU A 58 5.34 -12.06 18.97
N LEU A 59 4.09 -12.38 18.58
CA LEU A 59 3.45 -13.70 18.71
C LEU A 59 2.88 -14.30 17.41
N ALA A 60 2.78 -13.56 16.29
CA ALA A 60 2.37 -14.18 15.01
C ALA A 60 3.54 -14.88 14.30
N ALA A 61 4.79 -14.55 14.68
CA ALA A 61 5.99 -15.19 14.17
C ALA A 61 6.29 -16.56 14.82
N SER A 62 5.62 -16.91 15.92
CA SER A 62 5.80 -18.23 16.55
C SER A 62 4.96 -19.34 15.88
N GLU A 63 3.96 -18.97 15.08
CA GLU A 63 3.09 -19.92 14.36
C GLU A 63 2.93 -19.48 12.89
N GLY A 64 4.06 -19.36 12.17
CA GLY A 64 4.20 -19.72 10.75
C GLY A 64 3.19 -19.21 9.69
N GLY A 65 2.35 -18.22 9.96
CA GLY A 65 1.31 -17.76 9.03
C GLY A 65 1.52 -16.33 8.57
N SER A 66 2.12 -16.13 7.39
CA SER A 66 1.96 -14.87 6.66
C SER A 66 0.46 -14.59 6.48
N TYR A 67 0.01 -13.37 6.78
CA TYR A 67 -1.39 -12.97 6.57
C TYR A 67 -1.77 -13.19 5.10
N THR A 68 -2.65 -14.15 4.82
CA THR A 68 -3.14 -14.39 3.45
C THR A 68 -4.19 -13.35 3.08
N VAL A 69 -4.34 -13.08 1.79
CA VAL A 69 -5.35 -12.13 1.28
C VAL A 69 -6.76 -12.58 1.69
N ASP A 70 -7.07 -13.88 1.63
CA ASP A 70 -8.37 -14.42 2.04
C ASP A 70 -8.67 -14.25 3.53
N PHE A 71 -7.63 -14.31 4.37
CA PHE A 71 -7.77 -14.02 5.79
C PHE A 71 -8.09 -12.53 6.01
N LEU A 72 -7.33 -11.64 5.37
CA LEU A 72 -7.52 -10.19 5.50
C LEU A 72 -8.89 -9.75 4.97
N GLN A 73 -9.38 -10.34 3.88
CA GLN A 73 -10.73 -10.10 3.38
C GLN A 73 -11.80 -10.45 4.41
N ARG A 74 -11.69 -11.61 5.07
CA ARG A 74 -12.62 -12.00 6.14
C ARG A 74 -12.59 -11.03 7.31
N VAL A 75 -11.40 -10.63 7.75
CA VAL A 75 -11.24 -9.62 8.82
C VAL A 75 -11.92 -8.31 8.44
N LEU A 76 -11.77 -7.84 7.19
CA LEU A 76 -12.45 -6.62 6.73
C LEU A 76 -13.97 -6.76 6.75
N VAL A 77 -14.51 -7.88 6.29
CA VAL A 77 -15.96 -8.15 6.29
C VAL A 77 -16.53 -8.19 7.70
N GLU A 78 -15.78 -8.73 8.66
CA GLU A 78 -16.23 -8.87 10.05
C GLU A 78 -16.09 -7.58 10.88
N THR A 79 -15.15 -6.69 10.51
CA THR A 79 -14.76 -5.55 11.34
C THR A 79 -15.21 -4.19 10.77
N VAL A 80 -15.21 -4.03 9.45
CA VAL A 80 -15.45 -2.74 8.80
C VAL A 80 -16.94 -2.46 8.62
N HIS A 81 -17.34 -1.21 8.88
CA HIS A 81 -18.72 -0.79 8.64
C HIS A 81 -19.12 -1.01 7.17
N PRO A 82 -20.34 -1.52 6.86
CA PRO A 82 -20.73 -1.87 5.49
C PRO A 82 -20.58 -0.74 4.48
N SER A 83 -20.74 0.52 4.90
CA SER A 83 -20.58 1.70 4.03
C SER A 83 -19.14 1.93 3.55
N MET A 84 -18.14 1.34 4.21
CA MET A 84 -16.71 1.48 3.88
C MET A 84 -16.11 0.18 3.34
N LEU A 85 -16.84 -0.94 3.40
CA LEU A 85 -16.34 -2.28 3.11
C LEU A 85 -15.82 -2.40 1.66
N THR A 86 -16.56 -1.86 0.69
CA THR A 86 -16.17 -1.91 -0.72
C THR A 86 -14.82 -1.23 -0.95
N ASP A 87 -14.64 -0.04 -0.41
CA ASP A 87 -13.39 0.69 -0.55
C ASP A 87 -12.25 0.05 0.27
N ALA A 88 -12.54 -0.53 1.43
CA ALA A 88 -11.54 -1.26 2.22
C ALA A 88 -11.03 -2.52 1.49
N LEU A 89 -11.93 -3.26 0.83
CA LEU A 89 -11.55 -4.41 0.00
C LEU A 89 -10.74 -3.98 -1.23
N LEU A 90 -11.12 -2.85 -1.86
CA LEU A 90 -10.35 -2.26 -2.95
C LEU A 90 -8.94 -1.90 -2.53
N LEU A 91 -8.77 -1.27 -1.36
CA LEU A 91 -7.47 -0.94 -0.79
C LEU A 91 -6.62 -2.21 -0.55
N LEU A 92 -7.23 -3.28 -0.04
CA LEU A 92 -6.55 -4.57 0.11
C LEU A 92 -6.11 -5.15 -1.25
N SER A 93 -6.94 -5.07 -2.28
CA SER A 93 -6.56 -5.47 -3.64
C SER A 93 -5.39 -4.65 -4.19
N CYS A 94 -5.39 -3.33 -3.95
CA CYS A 94 -4.30 -2.45 -4.34
C CYS A 94 -2.98 -2.83 -3.65
N LEU A 95 -3.01 -3.05 -2.33
CA LEU A 95 -1.84 -3.47 -1.56
C LEU A 95 -1.32 -4.84 -1.99
N SER A 96 -2.23 -5.79 -2.27
CA SER A 96 -1.90 -7.12 -2.79
C SER A 96 -1.18 -7.04 -4.13
N GLN A 97 -1.70 -6.22 -5.06
CA GLN A 97 -1.08 -6.03 -6.36
C GLN A 97 0.32 -5.42 -6.23
N LEU A 98 0.47 -4.35 -5.43
CA LEU A 98 1.77 -3.70 -5.21
C LEU A 98 2.80 -4.66 -4.60
N ALA A 99 2.42 -5.43 -3.58
CA ALA A 99 3.28 -6.41 -2.95
C ALA A 99 3.73 -7.50 -3.94
N HIS A 100 2.79 -7.98 -4.77
CA HIS A 100 3.08 -8.95 -5.83
C HIS A 100 4.09 -8.40 -6.85
N ASP A 101 3.88 -7.17 -7.31
CA ASP A 101 4.74 -6.55 -8.33
C ASP A 101 6.15 -6.23 -7.81
N ASP A 102 6.24 -5.82 -6.54
CA ASP A 102 7.52 -5.53 -5.89
C ASP A 102 8.25 -6.82 -5.45
N GLY A 103 7.58 -7.99 -5.52
CA GLY A 103 8.13 -9.27 -5.06
C GLY A 103 8.40 -9.30 -3.56
N LYS A 104 7.70 -8.48 -2.78
CA LYS A 104 7.90 -8.28 -1.34
C LYS A 104 6.64 -8.68 -0.57
N PRO A 105 6.77 -9.10 0.70
CA PRO A 105 5.59 -9.30 1.53
C PRO A 105 4.84 -7.96 1.69
N MET A 106 3.50 -8.03 1.71
CA MET A 106 2.64 -6.86 1.91
C MET A 106 2.93 -6.15 3.24
N PHE A 107 3.34 -6.92 4.24
CA PHE A 107 3.73 -6.44 5.56
C PHE A 107 5.15 -6.91 5.87
N ILE A 108 6.04 -5.93 6.05
CA ILE A 108 7.42 -6.10 6.53
C ILE A 108 7.39 -5.81 8.03
N TRP A 109 7.53 -6.83 8.86
CA TRP A 109 7.48 -6.72 10.33
C TRP A 109 8.90 -6.74 10.92
#